data_AF-A0A1M6C2N2-F1
#
_entry.id   AF-A0A1M6C2N2-F1
#
_cell.length_a   1.000
_cell.length_b   1.000
_cell.length_c   1.000
_cell.angle_alpha   90.00
_cell.angle_beta   90.00
_cell.angle_gamma   90.00
#
_symmetry.space_group_name_H-M   'P 1'
#
loop_
_entity.id
_entity.type
_entity.pdbx_description
1 polymer ?
#
loop_
_entity_poly.entity_id
_entity_poly.type
_entity_poly.pdbx_seq_one_letter_code
_entity_poly.pdbx_strand_id
1 'polypeptide(L)'
;MPQASDIVEIIKNFSPLMEEDSEIFRELVVFFGGNSKVPAHIGDLRQFLGRKRLYRVIRLQGDSYKDCVYQLIDDHPEAMEALGMLRYYNAPAGAIQWEEIEKAETAMGKELTIAAYGWEPDAWTAFENTDSSEGKHELVAILAFDFGD
;
A
#
# COMPACT_ATOMS: atom_id res chain seq x y z
N MET A 1 -12.64 6.20 -12.65
CA MET A 1 -11.29 5.86 -12.17
C MET A 1 -10.29 6.45 -13.16
N PRO A 2 -9.20 7.08 -12.70
CA PRO A 2 -8.16 7.59 -13.59
C PRO A 2 -7.60 6.45 -14.44
N GLN A 3 -7.23 6.73 -15.69
CA GLN A 3 -6.54 5.72 -16.50
C GLN A 3 -5.09 5.59 -16.02
N ALA A 4 -4.47 4.42 -16.22
CA ALA A 4 -3.07 4.19 -15.83
C ALA A 4 -2.11 5.25 -16.44
N SER A 5 -2.42 5.77 -17.63
CA SER A 5 -1.69 6.88 -18.25
C SER A 5 -1.70 8.16 -17.40
N ASP A 6 -2.83 8.48 -16.76
CA ASP A 6 -2.97 9.67 -15.93
C ASP A 6 -2.13 9.56 -14.65
N ILE A 7 -2.02 8.35 -14.11
CA ILE A 7 -1.21 8.04 -12.92
C ILE A 7 0.28 8.19 -13.23
N VAL A 8 0.73 7.64 -14.36
CA VAL A 8 2.11 7.74 -14.84
C VAL A 8 2.53 9.20 -14.97
N GLU A 9 1.69 10.03 -15.60
CA GLU A 9 1.96 11.46 -15.74
C GLU A 9 2.10 12.17 -14.38
N ILE A 10 1.22 11.85 -13.42
CA ILE A 10 1.30 12.42 -12.07
C ILE A 10 2.59 12.00 -11.38
N ILE A 11 2.97 10.72 -11.45
CA ILE A 11 4.22 10.25 -10.84
C ILE A 11 5.42 10.98 -11.44
N LYS A 12 5.50 11.09 -12.77
CA LYS A 12 6.60 11.78 -13.44
C LYS A 12 6.65 13.28 -13.15
N ASN A 13 5.50 13.92 -12.93
CA ASN A 13 5.45 15.34 -12.57
C ASN A 13 5.98 15.61 -11.14
N PHE A 14 5.71 14.74 -10.18
CA PHE A 14 6.09 14.95 -8.78
C PHE A 14 7.40 14.23 -8.38
N SER A 15 7.75 13.15 -9.06
CA SER A 15 8.99 12.39 -8.85
C SER A 15 9.62 12.03 -10.22
N PRO A 16 10.18 13.02 -10.93
CA PRO A 16 10.69 12.82 -12.30
C PRO A 16 11.86 11.84 -12.39
N LEU A 17 12.58 11.64 -11.28
CA LEU A 17 13.72 10.73 -11.18
C LEU A 17 13.31 9.29 -10.86
N MET A 18 12.04 9.02 -10.57
CA MET A 18 11.56 7.66 -10.33
C MET A 18 11.56 6.86 -11.65
N GLU A 19 12.31 5.76 -11.68
CA GLU A 19 12.40 4.88 -12.85
C GLU A 19 11.10 4.07 -13.02
N GLU A 20 10.64 3.88 -14.26
CA GLU A 20 9.33 3.22 -14.54
C GLU A 20 9.36 1.71 -14.30
N ASP A 21 10.55 1.11 -14.40
CA ASP A 21 10.83 -0.29 -14.10
C ASP A 21 11.05 -0.55 -12.60
N SER A 22 11.18 0.52 -11.79
CA SER A 22 11.28 0.39 -10.35
C SER A 22 10.04 -0.28 -9.75
N GLU A 23 10.24 -1.03 -8.68
CA GLU A 23 9.14 -1.68 -7.98
C GLU A 23 8.11 -0.67 -7.45
N ILE A 24 8.58 0.44 -6.87
CA ILE A 24 7.73 1.52 -6.35
C ILE A 24 6.81 2.08 -7.42
N PHE A 25 7.36 2.37 -8.60
CA PHE A 25 6.58 2.93 -9.70
C PHE A 25 5.44 1.99 -10.10
N ARG A 26 5.76 0.69 -10.28
CA ARG A 26 4.77 -0.33 -10.63
C ARG A 26 3.68 -0.44 -9.58
N GLU A 27 4.04 -0.46 -8.30
CA GLU A 27 3.04 -0.60 -7.23
C GLU A 27 2.16 0.64 -7.04
N LEU A 28 2.69 1.84 -7.27
CA LEU A 28 1.86 3.05 -7.29
C LEU A 28 0.86 3.02 -8.45
N VAL A 29 1.28 2.57 -9.63
CA VAL A 29 0.37 2.41 -10.78
C VAL A 29 -0.70 1.35 -10.50
N VAL A 30 -0.35 0.23 -9.85
CA VAL A 30 -1.32 -0.80 -9.44
C VAL A 30 -2.32 -0.21 -8.43
N PHE A 31 -1.84 0.44 -7.38
CA PHE A 31 -2.67 0.98 -6.31
C PHE A 31 -3.69 2.01 -6.81
N PHE A 32 -3.25 2.96 -7.66
CA PHE A 32 -4.10 4.06 -8.13
C PHE A 32 -4.77 3.83 -9.49
N GLY A 33 -4.26 2.89 -10.29
CA GLY A 33 -4.73 2.62 -11.66
C GLY A 33 -5.43 1.26 -11.84
N GLY A 34 -5.35 0.35 -10.88
CA GLY A 34 -5.95 -0.98 -10.96
C GLY A 34 -7.47 -1.00 -10.75
N ASN A 35 -8.08 -2.18 -10.99
CA ASN A 35 -9.50 -2.47 -10.68
C ASN A 35 -9.71 -2.66 -9.17
N SER A 36 -9.30 -1.66 -8.40
CA SER A 36 -9.36 -1.67 -6.96
C SER A 36 -10.81 -1.65 -6.50
N LYS A 37 -11.12 -2.38 -5.41
CA LYS A 37 -12.49 -2.39 -4.87
C LYS A 37 -12.80 -1.17 -4.01
N VAL A 38 -11.78 -0.57 -3.41
CA VAL A 38 -11.87 0.71 -2.71
C VAL A 38 -11.16 1.75 -3.57
N PRO A 39 -11.88 2.72 -4.16
CA PRO A 39 -11.27 3.74 -4.99
C PRO A 39 -10.28 4.58 -4.18
N ALA A 40 -9.02 4.59 -4.61
CA ALA A 40 -8.01 5.47 -4.03
C ALA A 40 -8.24 6.92 -4.49
N HIS A 41 -8.04 7.89 -3.60
CA HIS A 41 -8.17 9.29 -3.96
C HIS A 41 -6.86 9.81 -4.58
N ILE A 42 -6.95 10.46 -5.75
CA ILE A 42 -5.73 10.91 -6.46
C ILE A 42 -4.93 11.98 -5.70
N GLY A 43 -5.58 12.68 -4.77
CA GLY A 43 -4.91 13.59 -3.84
C GLY A 43 -3.89 12.86 -2.97
N ASP A 44 -4.16 11.61 -2.61
CA ASP A 44 -3.29 10.80 -1.75
C ASP A 44 -1.99 10.49 -2.50
N LEU A 45 -2.05 10.19 -3.81
CA LEU A 45 -0.85 10.01 -4.64
C LEU A 45 0.05 11.26 -4.61
N ARG A 46 -0.53 12.44 -4.78
CA ARG A 46 0.24 13.70 -4.78
C ARG A 46 0.89 13.95 -3.43
N GLN A 47 0.17 13.68 -2.35
CA GLN A 47 0.68 13.83 -0.99
C GLN A 47 1.78 12.81 -0.68
N PHE A 48 1.57 11.55 -1.08
CA PHE A 48 2.52 10.46 -0.91
C PHE A 48 3.83 10.74 -1.63
N LEU A 49 3.77 11.25 -2.87
CA LEU A 49 4.96 11.57 -3.65
C LEU A 49 5.78 12.71 -3.02
N GLY A 50 5.15 13.67 -2.34
CA GLY A 50 5.81 14.65 -1.47
C GLY A 50 7.04 15.35 -2.07
N ARG A 51 7.88 15.95 -1.22
CA ARG A 51 9.23 16.40 -1.60
C ARG A 51 10.24 15.55 -0.85
N LYS A 52 11.39 15.27 -1.47
CA LYS A 52 12.50 14.53 -0.86
C LYS A 52 12.02 13.23 -0.16
N ARG A 53 11.30 12.39 -0.87
CA ARG A 53 10.82 11.11 -0.33
C ARG A 53 11.74 9.97 -0.72
N LEU A 54 11.98 9.08 0.23
CA LEU A 54 12.40 7.70 -0.07
C LEU A 54 11.19 6.80 -0.01
N TYR A 55 11.18 5.76 -0.84
CA TYR A 55 10.07 4.82 -0.85
C TYR A 55 10.55 3.39 -0.69
N ARG A 56 9.71 2.55 -0.09
CA ARG A 56 9.95 1.11 0.06
C ARG A 56 8.67 0.33 -0.16
N VAL A 57 8.76 -0.78 -0.91
CA VAL A 57 7.68 -1.77 -1.00
C VAL A 57 8.00 -2.91 -0.04
N ILE A 58 6.97 -3.34 0.68
CA ILE A 58 6.99 -4.54 1.52
C ILE A 58 5.86 -5.44 1.04
N ARG A 59 6.16 -6.72 0.80
CA ARG A 59 5.18 -7.74 0.41
C ARG A 59 5.18 -8.85 1.44
N LEU A 60 4.00 -9.16 1.95
CA LEU A 60 3.81 -10.14 3.01
C LEU A 60 2.77 -11.14 2.55
N GLN A 61 3.04 -12.40 2.81
CA GLN A 61 2.12 -13.49 2.53
C GLN A 61 1.88 -14.29 3.80
N GLY A 62 0.62 -14.55 4.10
CA GLY A 62 0.20 -15.21 5.32
C GLY A 62 -1.01 -16.11 5.10
N ASP A 63 -1.33 -16.87 6.14
CA ASP A 63 -2.53 -17.71 6.15
C ASP A 63 -3.80 -16.85 6.28
N SER A 64 -3.68 -15.64 6.86
CA SER A 64 -4.71 -14.61 6.90
C SER A 64 -4.13 -13.21 6.65
N TYR A 65 -4.99 -12.24 6.29
CA TYR A 65 -4.59 -10.83 6.24
C TYR A 65 -4.09 -10.31 7.59
N LYS A 66 -4.64 -10.83 8.68
CA LYS A 66 -4.23 -10.46 10.04
C LYS A 66 -2.78 -10.89 10.32
N ASP A 67 -2.38 -12.07 9.86
CA ASP A 67 -1.00 -12.54 10.00
C ASP A 67 -0.05 -11.63 9.20
N CYS A 68 -0.46 -11.17 8.03
CA CYS A 68 0.31 -10.21 7.25
C CYS A 68 0.47 -8.87 7.99
N VAL A 69 -0.58 -8.40 8.67
CA VAL A 69 -0.49 -7.18 9.49
C VAL A 69 0.48 -7.35 10.66
N TYR A 70 0.44 -8.48 11.37
CA TYR A 70 1.38 -8.72 12.46
C TYR A 70 2.81 -8.82 11.95
N GLN A 71 3.06 -9.52 10.84
CA GLN A 71 4.38 -9.54 10.20
C GLN A 71 4.86 -8.14 9.82
N LEU A 72 3.98 -7.28 9.31
CA LEU A 72 4.36 -5.90 8.99
C LEU A 72 4.84 -5.15 10.22
N ILE A 73 4.18 -5.33 11.36
CA ILE A 73 4.48 -4.58 12.58
C ILE A 73 5.72 -5.15 13.28
N ASP A 74 5.82 -6.48 13.34
CA ASP A 74 6.89 -7.17 14.06
C ASP A 74 8.20 -7.18 13.27
N ASP A 75 8.14 -7.44 11.96
CA ASP A 75 9.33 -7.58 11.11
C ASP A 75 9.74 -6.27 10.42
N HIS A 76 8.82 -5.30 10.32
CA HIS A 76 9.07 -3.99 9.69
C HIS A 76 8.69 -2.81 10.58
N PRO A 77 9.34 -2.64 11.75
CA PRO A 77 9.07 -1.52 12.65
C PRO A 77 9.31 -0.15 11.99
N GLU A 78 10.10 -0.08 10.92
CA GLU A 78 10.26 1.14 10.12
C GLU A 78 8.93 1.68 9.55
N ALA A 79 7.90 0.84 9.37
CA ALA A 79 6.58 1.30 8.93
C ALA A 79 6.02 2.38 9.88
N MET A 80 6.34 2.30 11.17
CA MET A 80 5.92 3.27 12.19
C MET A 80 6.52 4.66 12.00
N GLU A 81 7.71 4.74 11.40
CA GLU A 81 8.44 5.98 11.14
C GLU A 81 8.16 6.54 9.75
N ALA A 82 7.38 5.82 8.92
CA ALA A 82 6.97 6.32 7.62
C ALA A 82 6.16 7.61 7.77
N LEU A 83 6.28 8.48 6.77
CA LEU A 83 5.49 9.71 6.64
C LEU A 83 4.21 9.49 5.83
N GLY A 84 4.09 8.36 5.15
CA GLY A 84 2.87 7.94 4.47
C GLY A 84 2.90 6.44 4.23
N MET A 85 1.73 5.82 4.26
CA MET A 85 1.59 4.39 4.00
C MET A 85 0.37 4.15 3.10
N LEU A 86 0.64 3.55 1.94
CA LEU A 86 -0.39 2.97 1.08
C LEU A 86 -0.34 1.47 1.26
N ARG A 87 -1.48 0.81 1.39
CA ARG A 87 -1.50 -0.65 1.52
C ARG A 87 -2.62 -1.29 0.73
N TYR A 88 -2.37 -2.44 0.13
CA TYR A 88 -3.44 -3.16 -0.51
C TYR A 88 -3.40 -4.65 -0.24
N TYR A 89 -4.60 -5.22 -0.23
CA TYR A 89 -4.83 -6.63 0.04
C TYR A 89 -5.15 -7.37 -1.25
N ASN A 90 -4.45 -8.47 -1.49
CA ASN A 90 -4.75 -9.37 -2.60
C ASN A 90 -5.44 -10.63 -2.06
N ALA A 91 -6.61 -10.93 -2.62
CA ALA A 91 -7.35 -12.12 -2.26
C ALA A 91 -6.60 -13.39 -2.73
N PRO A 92 -6.50 -14.44 -1.88
CA PRO A 92 -5.81 -15.70 -2.21
C PRO A 92 -6.41 -16.42 -3.42
N ALA A 93 -7.73 -16.33 -3.62
CA ALA A 93 -8.45 -16.73 -4.83
C ALA A 93 -9.90 -16.24 -4.74
N GLY A 94 -10.44 -15.68 -5.82
CA GLY A 94 -11.86 -15.35 -5.93
C GLY A 94 -12.27 -14.06 -5.22
N ALA A 95 -13.52 -14.01 -4.75
CA ALA A 95 -14.11 -12.81 -4.18
C ALA A 95 -13.48 -12.43 -2.84
N ILE A 96 -13.36 -11.12 -2.59
CA ILE A 96 -12.82 -10.59 -1.32
C ILE A 96 -13.75 -10.94 -0.16
N GLN A 97 -13.18 -11.53 0.89
CA GLN A 97 -13.83 -11.68 2.19
C GLN A 97 -13.67 -10.38 3.00
N TRP A 98 -14.63 -9.46 2.86
CA TRP A 98 -14.57 -8.13 3.47
C TRP A 98 -14.37 -8.17 4.99
N GLU A 99 -15.02 -9.11 5.69
CA GLU A 99 -14.86 -9.25 7.13
C GLU A 99 -13.41 -9.53 7.56
N GLU A 100 -12.62 -10.20 6.72
CA GLU A 100 -11.21 -10.49 7.04
C GLU A 100 -10.33 -9.25 6.87
N ILE A 101 -10.61 -8.43 5.85
CA ILE A 101 -9.94 -7.15 5.66
C ILE A 101 -10.30 -6.18 6.79
N GLU A 102 -11.57 -6.08 7.18
CA GLU A 102 -11.99 -5.23 8.30
C GLU A 102 -11.32 -5.65 9.62
N LYS A 103 -11.17 -6.96 9.86
CA LYS A 103 -10.42 -7.48 11.02
C LYS A 103 -8.94 -7.14 10.94
N ALA A 104 -8.32 -7.20 9.76
CA ALA A 104 -6.93 -6.83 9.54
C ALA A 104 -6.70 -5.32 9.77
N GLU A 105 -7.54 -4.47 9.20
CA GLU A 105 -7.51 -3.01 9.41
C GLU A 105 -7.75 -2.63 10.89
N THR A 106 -8.69 -3.32 11.55
CA THR A 106 -8.93 -3.12 12.99
C THR A 106 -7.72 -3.55 13.82
N ALA A 107 -7.06 -4.66 13.47
CA ALA A 107 -5.85 -5.12 14.14
C ALA A 107 -4.71 -4.10 13.92
N MET A 108 -4.50 -3.67 12.68
CA MET A 108 -3.53 -2.64 12.32
C MET A 108 -3.77 -1.38 13.16
N GLY A 109 -4.98 -0.82 13.14
CA GLY A 109 -5.31 0.37 13.92
C GLY A 109 -5.08 0.22 15.42
N LYS A 110 -5.31 -0.98 16.00
CA LYS A 110 -5.09 -1.27 17.43
C LYS A 110 -3.62 -1.36 17.81
N GLU A 111 -2.83 -2.10 17.06
CA GLU A 111 -1.40 -2.23 17.31
C GLU A 111 -0.70 -0.88 17.11
N LEU A 112 -1.15 -0.11 16.12
CA LEU A 112 -0.63 1.23 15.85
C LEU A 112 -1.14 2.29 16.81
N THR A 113 -2.31 2.16 17.46
CA THR A 113 -2.77 3.20 18.42
C THR A 113 -1.85 3.34 19.64
N ILE A 114 -0.98 2.36 19.88
CA ILE A 114 0.01 2.37 20.95
C ILE A 114 1.19 3.30 20.61
N ALA A 115 1.42 3.62 19.33
CA ALA A 115 2.46 4.50 18.84
C ALA A 115 1.86 5.55 17.91
N ALA A 116 2.01 6.84 18.22
CA ALA A 116 1.46 7.90 17.37
C ALA A 116 2.07 7.85 15.96
N TYR A 117 1.39 7.21 15.01
CA TYR A 117 1.79 7.15 13.61
C TYR A 117 1.29 8.42 12.90
N GLY A 118 2.15 9.02 12.08
CA GLY A 118 1.90 10.30 11.40
C GLY A 118 1.66 10.14 9.90
N TRP A 119 1.11 8.99 9.46
CA TRP A 119 0.97 8.68 8.04
C TRP A 119 0.03 9.65 7.33
N GLU A 120 0.58 10.36 6.35
CA GLU A 120 -0.15 11.24 5.46
C GLU A 120 0.37 11.07 4.02
N PRO A 121 -0.34 10.32 3.15
CA PRO A 121 -1.64 9.68 3.38
C PRO A 121 -1.55 8.34 4.13
N ASP A 122 -2.66 7.97 4.78
CA ASP A 122 -3.00 6.62 5.24
C ASP A 122 -4.17 6.12 4.37
N ALA A 123 -3.86 5.32 3.35
CA ALA A 123 -4.87 4.83 2.41
C ALA A 123 -4.70 3.34 2.14
N TRP A 124 -5.83 2.67 1.90
CA TRP A 124 -5.83 1.25 1.59
C TRP A 124 -6.81 0.87 0.49
N THR A 125 -6.54 -0.26 -0.15
CA THR A 125 -7.47 -0.85 -1.11
C THR A 125 -7.36 -2.38 -1.15
N ALA A 126 -8.16 -3.02 -1.99
CA ALA A 126 -8.17 -4.46 -2.14
C ALA A 126 -8.40 -4.86 -3.60
N PHE A 127 -7.78 -5.95 -4.01
CA PHE A 127 -7.92 -6.53 -5.34
C PHE A 127 -8.36 -7.99 -5.24
N GLU A 128 -9.27 -8.37 -6.12
CA GLU A 128 -9.58 -9.78 -6.34
C GLU A 128 -8.51 -10.35 -7.26
N ASN A 129 -7.88 -11.43 -6.80
CA ASN A 129 -6.97 -12.16 -7.65
C ASN A 129 -7.75 -13.22 -8.44
N THR A 130 -7.61 -13.17 -9.76
CA THR A 130 -8.23 -14.14 -10.68
C THR A 130 -7.25 -15.23 -11.12
N ASP A 131 -5.95 -15.05 -10.84
CA ASP A 131 -4.85 -15.87 -11.37
C ASP A 131 -4.00 -16.57 -10.29
N SER A 132 -4.31 -16.44 -8.99
CA SER A 132 -3.49 -17.06 -7.93
C SER A 132 -3.73 -18.56 -7.81
N SER A 133 -2.72 -19.34 -8.19
CA SER A 133 -2.56 -20.77 -7.92
C SER A 133 -2.11 -21.07 -6.48
N GLU A 134 -1.85 -20.05 -5.65
CA GLU A 134 -1.42 -20.19 -4.27
C GLU A 134 -2.40 -19.47 -3.35
N GLY A 135 -3.15 -20.23 -2.56
CA GLY A 135 -4.24 -19.76 -1.71
C GLY A 135 -3.82 -19.00 -0.46
N LYS A 136 -2.77 -18.18 -0.52
CA LYS A 136 -2.29 -17.35 0.59
C LYS A 136 -2.78 -15.92 0.47
N HIS A 137 -3.09 -15.33 1.61
CA HIS A 137 -3.45 -13.91 1.71
C HIS A 137 -2.19 -13.08 1.53
N GLU A 138 -2.28 -11.99 0.76
CA GLU A 138 -1.15 -11.09 0.54
C GLU A 138 -1.52 -9.66 0.93
N LEU A 139 -0.58 -9.00 1.60
CA LEU A 139 -0.58 -7.58 1.92
C LEU A 139 0.66 -6.96 1.28
N VAL A 140 0.45 -5.89 0.52
CA VAL A 140 1.55 -5.07 0.02
C VAL A 140 1.44 -3.68 0.62
N ALA A 141 2.51 -3.23 1.25
CA ALA A 141 2.64 -1.90 1.82
C ALA A 141 3.68 -1.10 1.05
N ILE A 142 3.33 0.13 0.67
CA ILE A 142 4.19 1.11 0.04
C ILE A 142 4.41 2.22 1.06
N LEU A 143 5.63 2.31 1.56
CA LEU A 143 6.04 3.26 2.58
C LEU A 143 6.74 4.45 1.94
N ALA A 144 6.46 5.66 2.44
CA ALA A 144 7.20 6.86 2.12
C ALA A 144 7.92 7.38 3.37
N PHE A 145 9.21 7.67 3.26
CA PHE A 145 10.06 8.19 4.31
C PHE A 145 10.60 9.57 3.92
N ASP A 146 11.07 10.33 4.91
CA ASP A 146 11.88 11.51 4.64
C ASP A 146 13.27 11.08 4.12
N PHE A 147 13.76 11.73 3.07
CA PHE A 147 15.13 11.55 2.62
C PHE A 147 16.14 12.33 3.48
N GLY A 148 15.67 13.05 4.51
CA GLY A 148 16.51 13.88 5.38
C GLY A 148 16.98 15.16 4.68
N ASP A 149 17.63 16.02 5.47
CA ASP A 149 18.32 17.23 4.99
C ASP A 149 19.81 16.97 4.71
#